data_AF-A0A4E9EFI2-F1
#
_entry.id   AF-A0A4E9EFI2-F1
#
_cell.length_a   1.000
_cell.length_b   1.000
_cell.length_c   1.000
_cell.angle_alpha   90.00
_cell.angle_beta   90.00
_cell.angle_gamma   90.00
#
_symmetry.space_group_name_H-M   'P 1'
#
loop_
_entity.id
_entity.type
_entity.pdbx_description
1 polymer ?
#
loop_
_entity_poly.entity_id
_entity_poly.type
_entity_poly.pdbx_seq_one_letter_code
_entity_poly.pdbx_strand_id
1 'polypeptide(L)'
;MPDQDNKQESQKWLTFIETSIEEQQDERDIDNEAPYYEAVRDMLLHQGNSDEVISQAIERCYNHYMTSIDVENARWEEDGDEGPHKYDTTAILNSITTIVFDTVYELPYPDSKAEILSQFLIGMAKDIPPKCKQEGADPARQFDGIQMAAREAWKRSHADRFTLDQERPDAEEIAHVWLNTASLIAKLVQQDQDLLAGYGSLWVSHDLEKAFKTFTKGDITKHILKQAQILAVANYILIAGDAFSKVISLTKMARNYKINAEKWKNWTSKLKEMADAVDKDARWDLKERLQKAHNKMVEMQKKSSVTPDIMTYTSITIVVCPYHVGAYDHRVGGGPLRILSHGIERDLIKLAPVSFINIGPVDEFEGEIGKTFEIIRRISNAVATAAKNNSFPLVLSGNCYGSTGTLAGLNQHKSGGARPGALWLDAHDDLDNPSIHENGYLDAMSASMMTGSSWHTLMKSVPGHEPLDVNKVIWCGLRDCSELQIKGIKEAGVDVVWGKADEKVDFTAGLAAVLDRRDDIKNAHIHLDLDVLDQSLGRVNDFPSAGGFFPEDLTGLMQMIPQKVNPTSLVVCSFDPRLEGGDTIARLACQAILQLIGALKERGTLVAKSG
;
A
#
# COMPACT_ATOMS: atom_id res chain seq x y z
N MET A 1 -0.04 -46.31 -33.94
CA MET A 1 -0.96 -45.16 -34.00
C MET A 1 -0.91 -44.36 -32.70
N PRO A 2 0.20 -43.65 -32.36
CA PRO A 2 0.23 -42.74 -31.20
C PRO A 2 0.11 -41.25 -31.58
N ASP A 3 -0.01 -40.93 -32.88
CA ASP A 3 0.18 -39.57 -33.41
C ASP A 3 -1.14 -38.82 -33.69
N GLN A 4 -2.29 -39.50 -33.63
CA GLN A 4 -3.61 -38.87 -33.83
C GLN A 4 -4.23 -38.40 -32.52
N ASP A 5 -4.21 -39.19 -31.45
CA ASP A 5 -4.72 -38.79 -30.14
C ASP A 5 -3.97 -37.57 -29.57
N ASN A 6 -2.65 -37.53 -29.73
CA ASN A 6 -1.80 -36.42 -29.25
C ASN A 6 -1.99 -35.12 -30.05
N LYS A 7 -2.35 -35.23 -31.34
CA LYS A 7 -2.72 -34.07 -32.18
C LYS A 7 -4.12 -33.55 -31.85
N GLN A 8 -5.06 -34.46 -31.57
CA GLN A 8 -6.44 -34.12 -31.23
C GLN A 8 -6.54 -33.48 -29.84
N GLU A 9 -5.71 -33.93 -28.89
CA GLU A 9 -5.55 -33.30 -27.57
C GLU A 9 -4.90 -31.90 -27.66
N SER A 10 -4.01 -31.66 -28.64
CA SER A 10 -3.39 -30.34 -28.88
C SER A 10 -4.33 -29.27 -29.47
N GLN A 11 -5.54 -29.65 -29.89
CA GLN A 11 -6.50 -28.77 -30.58
C GLN A 11 -7.88 -28.69 -29.88
N LYS A 12 -8.05 -29.24 -28.66
CA LYS A 12 -9.32 -29.15 -27.92
C LYS A 12 -9.82 -27.70 -27.80
N TRP A 13 -8.93 -26.79 -27.41
CA TRP A 13 -9.22 -25.35 -27.34
C TRP A 13 -9.68 -24.76 -28.67
N LEU A 14 -9.12 -25.24 -29.80
CA LEU A 14 -9.50 -24.77 -31.13
C LEU A 14 -10.89 -25.27 -31.50
N THR A 15 -11.17 -26.55 -31.26
CA THR A 15 -12.52 -27.13 -31.47
C THR A 15 -13.57 -26.42 -30.62
N PHE A 16 -13.25 -26.14 -29.35
CA PHE A 16 -14.11 -25.37 -28.46
C PHE A 16 -14.43 -24.00 -29.06
N ILE A 17 -13.41 -23.23 -29.45
CA ILE A 17 -13.61 -21.91 -30.04
C ILE A 17 -14.39 -21.99 -31.36
N GLU A 18 -14.07 -22.93 -32.26
CA GLU A 18 -14.78 -23.09 -33.54
C GLU A 18 -16.25 -23.45 -33.33
N THR A 19 -16.54 -24.35 -32.37
CA THR A 19 -17.93 -24.71 -32.02
C THR A 19 -18.67 -23.51 -31.43
N SER A 20 -18.05 -22.76 -30.52
CA SER A 20 -18.64 -21.55 -29.95
C SER A 20 -18.89 -20.47 -31.01
N ILE A 21 -18.01 -20.33 -32.02
CA ILE A 21 -18.25 -19.42 -33.14
C ILE A 21 -19.48 -19.84 -33.94
N GLU A 22 -19.66 -21.13 -34.21
CA GLU A 22 -20.84 -21.66 -34.92
C GLU A 22 -22.13 -21.45 -34.14
N GLU A 23 -22.12 -21.70 -32.82
CA GLU A 23 -23.29 -21.52 -31.94
C GLU A 23 -23.76 -20.06 -31.85
N GLN A 24 -22.85 -19.09 -32.05
CA GLN A 24 -23.13 -17.66 -31.99
C GLN A 24 -23.68 -17.07 -33.30
N GLN A 25 -23.69 -17.83 -34.41
CA GLN A 25 -24.12 -17.30 -35.74
C GLN A 25 -25.59 -16.91 -35.82
N ASP A 26 -26.44 -17.41 -34.92
CA ASP A 26 -27.88 -17.12 -34.86
C ASP A 26 -28.23 -15.98 -33.87
N GLU A 27 -27.24 -15.39 -33.19
CA GLU A 27 -27.44 -14.34 -32.19
C GLU A 27 -27.50 -12.92 -32.78
N ARG A 28 -28.21 -12.01 -32.09
CA ARG A 28 -28.41 -10.60 -32.51
C ARG A 28 -27.13 -9.78 -32.29
N ASP A 29 -27.00 -8.65 -33.01
CA ASP A 29 -25.73 -7.90 -33.14
C ASP A 29 -24.94 -7.61 -31.85
N ILE A 30 -25.60 -7.24 -30.73
CA ILE A 30 -24.92 -6.98 -29.44
C ILE A 30 -24.68 -8.25 -28.61
N ASP A 31 -25.51 -9.27 -28.80
CA ASP A 31 -25.42 -10.56 -28.12
C ASP A 31 -24.38 -11.47 -28.83
N ASN A 32 -24.09 -11.23 -30.12
CA ASN A 32 -23.18 -12.03 -30.92
C ASN A 32 -21.72 -11.89 -30.45
N GLU A 33 -21.25 -12.92 -29.75
CA GLU A 33 -19.88 -13.02 -29.23
C GLU A 33 -18.88 -13.65 -30.22
N ALA A 34 -19.32 -14.12 -31.39
CA ALA A 34 -18.45 -14.80 -32.36
C ALA A 34 -17.18 -13.99 -32.69
N PRO A 35 -17.23 -12.66 -32.88
CA PRO A 35 -16.02 -11.89 -33.19
C PRO A 35 -15.00 -11.83 -32.03
N TYR A 36 -15.44 -12.00 -30.77
CA TYR A 36 -14.54 -12.13 -29.63
C TYR A 36 -13.84 -13.48 -29.64
N TYR A 37 -14.57 -14.56 -29.91
CA TYR A 37 -14.00 -15.89 -30.09
C TYR A 37 -13.01 -15.95 -31.26
N GLU A 38 -13.33 -15.32 -32.39
CA GLU A 38 -12.42 -15.21 -33.53
C GLU A 38 -11.16 -14.41 -33.18
N ALA A 39 -11.28 -13.31 -32.43
CA ALA A 39 -10.13 -12.53 -31.97
C ALA A 39 -9.20 -13.39 -31.10
N VAL A 40 -9.75 -14.17 -30.17
CA VAL A 40 -8.99 -15.10 -29.34
C VAL A 40 -8.35 -16.21 -30.17
N ARG A 41 -9.11 -16.84 -31.10
CA ARG A 41 -8.61 -17.88 -32.00
C ARG A 41 -7.42 -17.38 -32.81
N ASP A 42 -7.60 -16.28 -33.53
CA ASP A 42 -6.62 -15.76 -34.46
C ASP A 42 -5.36 -15.29 -33.71
N MET A 43 -5.54 -14.72 -32.51
CA MET A 43 -4.44 -14.39 -31.59
C MET A 43 -3.63 -15.63 -31.20
N LEU A 44 -4.30 -16.73 -30.85
CA LEU A 44 -3.64 -17.97 -30.42
C LEU A 44 -3.02 -18.77 -31.57
N LEU A 45 -3.54 -18.64 -32.79
CA LEU A 45 -2.99 -19.27 -34.00
C LEU A 45 -1.81 -18.49 -34.61
N HIS A 46 -1.64 -17.21 -34.24
CA HIS A 46 -0.62 -16.37 -34.86
C HIS A 46 0.81 -16.82 -34.55
N GLN A 47 1.69 -16.77 -35.57
CA GLN A 47 3.12 -17.02 -35.42
C GLN A 47 3.88 -15.69 -35.58
N GLY A 48 4.21 -15.02 -34.48
CA GLY A 48 4.79 -13.68 -34.52
C GLY A 48 5.05 -13.04 -33.15
N ASN A 49 5.27 -11.73 -33.13
CA ASN A 49 5.46 -10.94 -31.91
C ASN A 49 4.14 -10.89 -31.11
N SER A 50 4.14 -11.45 -29.89
CA SER A 50 2.94 -11.56 -29.05
C SER A 50 2.28 -10.22 -28.76
N ASP A 51 3.08 -9.16 -28.54
CA ASP A 51 2.56 -7.87 -28.05
C ASP A 51 1.74 -7.14 -29.11
N GLU A 52 2.18 -7.23 -30.38
CA GLU A 52 1.49 -6.61 -31.52
C GLU A 52 0.17 -7.34 -31.79
N VAL A 53 0.19 -8.67 -31.77
CA VAL A 53 -1.00 -9.51 -32.00
C VAL A 53 -2.03 -9.30 -30.89
N ILE A 54 -1.61 -9.25 -29.64
CA ILE A 54 -2.48 -8.95 -28.50
C ILE A 54 -3.12 -7.58 -28.67
N SER A 55 -2.35 -6.57 -29.04
CA SER A 55 -2.86 -5.21 -29.27
C SER A 55 -3.91 -5.17 -30.39
N GLN A 56 -3.67 -5.90 -31.50
CA GLN A 56 -4.62 -6.01 -32.61
C GLN A 56 -5.90 -6.75 -32.19
N ALA A 57 -5.79 -7.82 -31.39
CA ALA A 57 -6.94 -8.54 -30.86
C ALA A 57 -7.79 -7.66 -29.93
N ILE A 58 -7.15 -6.89 -29.04
CA ILE A 58 -7.81 -5.91 -28.18
C ILE A 58 -8.58 -4.90 -29.04
N GLU A 59 -7.93 -4.31 -30.03
CA GLU A 59 -8.56 -3.32 -30.90
C GLU A 59 -9.75 -3.91 -31.68
N ARG A 60 -9.64 -5.15 -32.17
CA ARG A 60 -10.74 -5.86 -32.85
C ARG A 60 -11.94 -6.05 -31.94
N CYS A 61 -11.73 -6.48 -30.70
CA CYS A 61 -12.81 -6.64 -29.72
C CYS A 61 -13.53 -5.32 -29.45
N TYR A 62 -12.80 -4.24 -29.21
CA TYR A 62 -13.39 -2.91 -29.00
C TYR A 62 -14.12 -2.38 -30.24
N ASN A 63 -13.59 -2.61 -31.45
CA ASN A 63 -14.26 -2.21 -32.69
C ASN A 63 -15.60 -2.92 -32.89
N HIS A 64 -15.65 -4.23 -32.62
CA HIS A 64 -16.87 -5.01 -32.70
C HIS A 64 -17.93 -4.45 -31.74
N TYR A 65 -17.58 -4.33 -30.45
CA TYR A 65 -18.48 -3.79 -29.44
C TYR A 65 -19.04 -2.41 -29.81
N MET A 66 -18.17 -1.48 -30.25
CA MET A 66 -18.59 -0.13 -30.63
C MET A 66 -19.51 -0.13 -31.87
N THR A 67 -19.37 -1.10 -32.77
CA THR A 67 -20.26 -1.25 -33.92
C THR A 67 -21.61 -1.83 -33.50
N SER A 68 -21.59 -2.87 -32.67
CA SER A 68 -22.81 -3.51 -32.16
C SER A 68 -23.66 -2.57 -31.30
N ILE A 69 -23.03 -1.76 -30.45
CA ILE A 69 -23.74 -0.79 -29.61
C ILE A 69 -24.36 0.34 -30.44
N ASP A 70 -23.73 0.73 -31.55
CA ASP A 70 -24.29 1.72 -32.48
C ASP A 70 -25.52 1.18 -33.21
N VAL A 71 -25.48 -0.08 -33.64
CA VAL A 71 -26.63 -0.76 -34.24
C VAL A 71 -27.77 -0.92 -33.23
N GLU A 72 -27.44 -1.29 -32.00
CA GLU A 72 -28.44 -1.45 -30.94
C GLU A 72 -29.07 -0.09 -30.61
N ASN A 73 -28.28 0.96 -30.34
CA ASN A 73 -28.81 2.29 -30.04
C ASN A 73 -29.71 2.84 -31.15
N ALA A 74 -29.41 2.58 -32.42
CA ALA A 74 -30.29 2.96 -33.53
C ALA A 74 -31.68 2.30 -33.45
N ARG A 75 -31.79 1.07 -32.92
CA ARG A 75 -33.08 0.40 -32.68
C ARG A 75 -33.85 1.01 -31.51
N TRP A 76 -33.15 1.31 -30.41
CA TRP A 76 -33.78 1.96 -29.24
C TRP A 76 -34.34 3.34 -29.61
N GLU A 77 -33.62 4.10 -30.46
CA GLU A 77 -34.11 5.36 -31.02
C GLU A 77 -35.38 5.19 -31.88
N GLU A 78 -35.51 4.10 -32.64
CA GLU A 78 -36.74 3.79 -33.40
C GLU A 78 -37.94 3.49 -32.49
N ASP A 79 -37.70 2.86 -31.34
CA ASP A 79 -38.70 2.54 -30.33
C ASP A 79 -39.03 3.73 -29.40
N GLY A 80 -38.25 4.82 -29.48
CA GLY A 80 -38.42 6.05 -28.70
C GLY A 80 -37.83 6.00 -27.28
N ASP A 81 -36.98 5.01 -27.02
CA ASP A 81 -36.29 4.80 -25.74
C ASP A 81 -34.80 5.18 -25.86
N GLU A 82 -34.14 5.45 -24.72
CA GLU A 82 -32.70 5.70 -24.66
C GLU A 82 -31.95 4.36 -24.54
N GLY A 83 -31.07 4.08 -25.50
CA GLY A 83 -30.28 2.85 -25.53
C GLY A 83 -29.09 2.84 -24.55
N PRO A 84 -28.40 1.70 -24.41
CA PRO A 84 -27.26 1.55 -23.51
C PRO A 84 -26.12 2.54 -23.80
N HIS A 85 -25.45 2.98 -22.74
CA HIS A 85 -24.38 3.96 -22.84
C HIS A 85 -23.19 3.40 -23.63
N LYS A 86 -22.87 4.05 -24.76
CA LYS A 86 -21.85 3.62 -25.74
C LYS A 86 -20.46 3.33 -25.16
N TYR A 87 -20.14 3.93 -24.02
CA TYR A 87 -18.83 3.79 -23.36
C TYR A 87 -18.86 2.90 -22.10
N ASP A 88 -19.96 2.20 -21.81
CA ASP A 88 -20.01 1.20 -20.72
C ASP A 88 -19.33 -0.11 -21.15
N THR A 89 -18.02 -0.16 -20.95
CA THR A 89 -17.20 -1.32 -21.34
C THR A 89 -17.34 -2.55 -20.43
N THR A 90 -18.25 -2.54 -19.46
CA THR A 90 -18.41 -3.65 -18.50
C THR A 90 -18.87 -4.94 -19.17
N ALA A 91 -19.79 -4.84 -20.13
CA ALA A 91 -20.35 -5.99 -20.85
C ALA A 91 -19.27 -6.71 -21.69
N ILE A 92 -18.50 -5.95 -22.49
CA ILE A 92 -17.39 -6.51 -23.29
C ILE A 92 -16.33 -7.18 -22.40
N LEU A 93 -15.98 -6.57 -21.26
CA LEU A 93 -15.02 -7.16 -20.33
C LEU A 93 -15.54 -8.47 -19.74
N ASN A 94 -16.83 -8.56 -19.41
CA ASN A 94 -17.46 -9.79 -18.94
C ASN A 94 -17.38 -10.94 -19.95
N SER A 95 -17.83 -10.70 -21.18
CA SER A 95 -17.83 -11.70 -22.25
C SER A 95 -16.42 -12.19 -22.53
N ILE A 96 -15.49 -11.26 -22.80
CA ILE A 96 -14.11 -11.63 -23.14
C ILE A 96 -13.42 -12.35 -21.98
N THR A 97 -13.66 -11.93 -20.74
CA THR A 97 -13.07 -12.64 -19.58
C THR A 97 -13.59 -14.07 -19.49
N THR A 98 -14.89 -14.28 -19.72
CA THR A 98 -15.50 -15.61 -19.71
C THR A 98 -14.89 -16.50 -20.80
N ILE A 99 -14.81 -15.99 -22.03
CA ILE A 99 -14.17 -16.67 -23.17
C ILE A 99 -12.74 -17.07 -22.84
N VAL A 100 -11.97 -16.16 -22.24
CA VAL A 100 -10.58 -16.41 -21.83
C VAL A 100 -10.51 -17.55 -20.80
N PHE A 101 -11.33 -17.53 -19.75
CA PHE A 101 -11.32 -18.60 -18.74
C PHE A 101 -11.78 -19.95 -19.30
N ASP A 102 -12.82 -19.97 -20.15
CA ASP A 102 -13.30 -21.20 -20.76
C ASP A 102 -12.27 -21.78 -21.76
N THR A 103 -11.61 -20.92 -22.54
CA THR A 103 -10.50 -21.34 -23.40
C THR A 103 -9.35 -21.95 -22.59
N VAL A 104 -9.05 -21.38 -21.43
CA VAL A 104 -8.01 -21.84 -20.50
C VAL A 104 -8.33 -23.23 -19.91
N TYR A 105 -9.61 -23.63 -19.84
CA TYR A 105 -10.01 -24.98 -19.41
C TYR A 105 -9.64 -26.06 -20.44
N GLU A 106 -9.67 -25.70 -21.72
CA GLU A 106 -9.43 -26.61 -22.83
C GLU A 106 -7.94 -26.76 -23.20
N LEU A 107 -7.05 -26.06 -22.48
CA LEU A 107 -5.61 -26.15 -22.67
C LEU A 107 -4.98 -27.26 -21.81
N PRO A 108 -3.99 -28.01 -22.32
CA PRO A 108 -3.14 -28.82 -21.47
C PRO A 108 -2.28 -27.93 -20.55
N TYR A 109 -1.79 -28.47 -19.45
CA TYR A 109 -0.89 -27.75 -18.55
C TYR A 109 0.50 -28.41 -18.50
N PRO A 110 1.60 -27.66 -18.72
CA PRO A 110 1.65 -26.25 -19.11
C PRO A 110 1.46 -26.03 -20.62
N ASP A 111 0.80 -24.94 -21.02
CA ASP A 111 0.79 -24.44 -22.41
C ASP A 111 1.11 -22.94 -22.45
N SER A 112 1.97 -22.53 -23.38
CA SER A 112 2.32 -21.13 -23.64
C SER A 112 1.11 -20.22 -23.95
N LYS A 113 0.01 -20.77 -24.50
CA LYS A 113 -1.21 -20.01 -24.83
C LYS A 113 -1.87 -19.41 -23.59
N ALA A 114 -1.74 -20.08 -22.44
CA ALA A 114 -2.22 -19.52 -21.17
C ALA A 114 -1.49 -18.21 -20.80
N GLU A 115 -0.23 -18.02 -21.22
CA GLU A 115 0.47 -16.75 -21.09
C GLU A 115 -0.12 -15.66 -21.97
N ILE A 116 -0.32 -15.96 -23.25
CA ILE A 116 -0.89 -15.03 -24.23
C ILE A 116 -2.28 -14.57 -23.77
N LEU A 117 -3.13 -15.49 -23.32
CA LEU A 117 -4.47 -15.21 -22.79
C LEU A 117 -4.41 -14.32 -21.53
N SER A 118 -3.44 -14.54 -20.66
CA SER A 118 -3.24 -13.70 -19.47
C SER A 118 -2.89 -12.27 -19.88
N GLN A 119 -1.91 -12.11 -20.77
CA GLN A 119 -1.46 -10.80 -21.24
C GLN A 119 -2.56 -10.06 -22.00
N PHE A 120 -3.35 -10.78 -22.80
CA PHE A 120 -4.53 -10.22 -23.47
C PHE A 120 -5.55 -9.67 -22.48
N LEU A 121 -5.91 -10.41 -21.44
CA LEU A 121 -6.86 -9.95 -20.43
C LEU A 121 -6.31 -8.76 -19.62
N ILE A 122 -5.01 -8.76 -19.29
CA ILE A 122 -4.33 -7.63 -18.63
C ILE A 122 -4.35 -6.40 -19.53
N GLY A 123 -4.07 -6.55 -20.83
CA GLY A 123 -4.09 -5.47 -21.82
C GLY A 123 -5.50 -4.89 -21.98
N MET A 124 -6.52 -5.73 -22.15
CA MET A 124 -7.93 -5.32 -22.17
C MET A 124 -8.29 -4.47 -20.93
N ALA A 125 -7.78 -4.88 -19.76
CA ALA A 125 -8.06 -4.19 -18.52
C ALA A 125 -7.28 -2.88 -18.33
N LYS A 126 -6.11 -2.70 -18.96
CA LYS A 126 -5.26 -1.50 -18.79
C LYS A 126 -5.39 -0.50 -19.95
N ASP A 127 -5.55 -0.98 -21.17
CA ASP A 127 -5.44 -0.19 -22.40
C ASP A 127 -6.81 0.01 -23.06
N ILE A 128 -7.52 1.07 -22.68
CA ILE A 128 -8.69 1.52 -23.44
C ILE A 128 -8.21 2.14 -24.76
N PRO A 129 -8.69 1.70 -25.93
CA PRO A 129 -8.40 2.37 -27.19
C PRO A 129 -8.78 3.86 -27.12
N PRO A 130 -7.96 4.79 -27.63
CA PRO A 130 -8.20 6.24 -27.48
C PRO A 130 -9.61 6.71 -27.89
N LYS A 131 -10.20 6.05 -28.89
CA LYS A 131 -11.58 6.28 -29.38
C LYS A 131 -12.67 6.07 -28.31
N CYS A 132 -12.39 5.28 -27.27
CA CYS A 132 -13.31 4.96 -26.18
C CYS A 132 -13.03 5.79 -24.89
N LYS A 133 -12.14 6.79 -24.94
CA LYS A 133 -11.78 7.67 -23.81
C LYS A 133 -12.48 9.05 -23.84
N GLN A 134 -13.61 9.18 -24.56
CA GLN A 134 -14.29 10.46 -24.76
C GLN A 134 -15.10 10.94 -23.54
N GLU A 135 -15.47 12.23 -23.53
CA GLU A 135 -16.33 12.85 -22.50
C GLU A 135 -17.64 12.06 -22.32
N GLY A 136 -17.96 11.69 -21.07
CA GLY A 136 -19.11 10.86 -20.72
C GLY A 136 -18.76 9.39 -20.40
N ALA A 137 -17.55 8.91 -20.70
CA ALA A 137 -17.08 7.61 -20.26
C ALA A 137 -17.11 7.50 -18.72
N ASP A 138 -17.66 6.42 -18.17
CA ASP A 138 -17.70 6.19 -16.73
C ASP A 138 -16.26 6.21 -16.16
N PRO A 139 -15.89 7.21 -15.34
CA PRO A 139 -14.55 7.29 -14.78
C PRO A 139 -14.31 6.21 -13.72
N ALA A 140 -15.38 5.61 -13.17
CA ALA A 140 -15.34 4.54 -12.21
C ALA A 140 -15.49 3.21 -12.94
N ARG A 141 -14.42 2.71 -13.56
CA ARG A 141 -14.37 1.32 -14.06
C ARG A 141 -14.82 0.37 -12.96
N GLN A 142 -16.03 -0.17 -13.08
CA GLN A 142 -16.45 -1.32 -12.30
C GLN A 142 -15.76 -2.54 -12.92
N PHE A 143 -14.57 -2.87 -12.43
CA PHE A 143 -13.86 -4.11 -12.76
C PHE A 143 -14.63 -5.38 -12.30
N ASP A 144 -15.84 -5.20 -11.77
CA ASP A 144 -16.83 -6.20 -11.40
C ASP A 144 -16.90 -7.36 -12.40
N GLY A 145 -16.76 -7.08 -13.70
CA GLY A 145 -16.86 -8.14 -14.70
C GLY A 145 -15.69 -9.13 -14.69
N ILE A 146 -14.45 -8.62 -14.70
CA ILE A 146 -13.25 -9.47 -14.58
C ILE A 146 -13.28 -10.22 -13.24
N GLN A 147 -13.67 -9.52 -12.17
CA GLN A 147 -13.75 -10.09 -10.84
C GLN A 147 -14.79 -11.20 -10.73
N MET A 148 -15.97 -11.01 -11.31
CA MET A 148 -17.07 -11.98 -11.29
C MET A 148 -16.70 -13.25 -12.06
N ALA A 149 -16.19 -13.09 -13.29
CA ALA A 149 -15.76 -14.24 -14.09
C ALA A 149 -14.60 -14.99 -13.43
N ALA A 150 -13.58 -14.28 -12.93
CA ALA A 150 -12.48 -14.91 -12.18
C ALA A 150 -12.96 -15.63 -10.91
N ARG A 151 -13.96 -15.08 -10.20
CA ARG A 151 -14.57 -15.71 -9.02
C ARG A 151 -15.28 -17.01 -9.38
N GLU A 152 -16.08 -17.00 -10.43
CA GLU A 152 -16.81 -18.20 -10.86
C GLU A 152 -15.85 -19.26 -11.39
N ALA A 153 -14.82 -18.86 -12.14
CA ALA A 153 -13.77 -19.77 -12.59
C ALA A 153 -12.99 -20.38 -11.43
N TRP A 154 -12.58 -19.56 -10.46
CA TRP A 154 -11.95 -20.03 -9.22
C TRP A 154 -12.83 -21.04 -8.49
N LYS A 155 -14.13 -20.75 -8.30
CA LYS A 155 -15.06 -21.69 -7.65
C LYS A 155 -15.18 -23.00 -8.43
N ARG A 156 -15.32 -22.96 -9.76
CA ARG A 156 -15.59 -24.13 -10.61
C ARG A 156 -14.36 -25.03 -10.77
N SER A 157 -13.19 -24.45 -10.95
CA SER A 157 -11.93 -25.16 -11.24
C SER A 157 -11.33 -25.93 -10.05
N HIS A 158 -11.84 -25.71 -8.84
CA HIS A 158 -11.32 -26.36 -7.63
C HIS A 158 -11.61 -27.85 -7.56
N ALA A 159 -10.56 -28.67 -7.64
CA ALA A 159 -10.68 -30.12 -7.54
C ALA A 159 -10.76 -30.65 -6.09
N ASP A 160 -10.67 -29.78 -5.07
CA ASP A 160 -10.86 -30.16 -3.66
C ASP A 160 -12.34 -30.48 -3.31
N ARG A 161 -13.25 -30.28 -4.26
CA ARG A 161 -14.60 -30.84 -4.27
C ARG A 161 -14.60 -32.37 -4.46
N PHE A 162 -13.49 -32.93 -4.94
CA PHE A 162 -13.30 -34.35 -5.14
C PHE A 162 -12.38 -34.95 -4.07
N THR A 163 -12.44 -36.27 -3.91
CA THR A 163 -11.53 -36.97 -3.00
C THR A 163 -10.15 -37.03 -3.66
N LEU A 164 -9.22 -36.20 -3.18
CA LEU A 164 -7.88 -36.01 -3.77
C LEU A 164 -6.99 -37.26 -3.74
N ASP A 165 -7.33 -38.23 -2.89
CA ASP A 165 -6.56 -39.44 -2.62
C ASP A 165 -7.12 -40.67 -3.35
N GLN A 166 -7.98 -40.45 -4.35
CA GLN A 166 -8.59 -41.50 -5.16
C GLN A 166 -8.22 -41.32 -6.63
N GLU A 167 -7.91 -42.42 -7.30
CA GLU A 167 -7.72 -42.44 -8.75
C GLU A 167 -9.06 -42.29 -9.46
N ARG A 168 -9.07 -41.53 -10.55
CA ARG A 168 -10.24 -41.35 -11.42
C ARG A 168 -9.80 -41.16 -12.88
N PRO A 169 -10.62 -41.58 -13.86
CA PRO A 169 -10.21 -41.53 -15.28
C PRO A 169 -9.97 -40.11 -15.82
N ASP A 170 -10.69 -39.12 -15.31
CA ASP A 170 -10.69 -37.70 -15.73
C ASP A 170 -9.82 -36.80 -14.83
N ALA A 171 -8.93 -37.40 -14.02
CA ALA A 171 -8.14 -36.67 -13.03
C ALA A 171 -7.14 -35.68 -13.67
N GLU A 172 -6.65 -36.00 -14.86
CA GLU A 172 -5.67 -35.20 -15.59
C GLU A 172 -6.29 -33.94 -16.19
N GLU A 173 -7.46 -34.08 -16.81
CA GLU A 173 -8.25 -32.96 -17.34
C GLU A 173 -8.62 -31.98 -16.22
N ILE A 174 -9.10 -32.49 -15.08
CA ILE A 174 -9.41 -31.67 -13.91
C ILE A 174 -8.18 -30.95 -13.37
N ALA A 175 -7.01 -31.62 -13.37
CA ALA A 175 -5.77 -31.00 -12.92
C ALA A 175 -5.31 -29.88 -13.87
N HIS A 176 -5.43 -30.07 -15.18
CA HIS A 176 -5.11 -29.05 -16.17
C HIS A 176 -5.97 -27.80 -15.97
N VAL A 177 -7.29 -27.97 -15.87
CA VAL A 177 -8.25 -26.88 -15.60
C VAL A 177 -7.86 -26.11 -14.34
N TRP A 178 -7.57 -26.81 -13.24
CA TRP A 178 -7.20 -26.16 -11.98
C TRP A 178 -5.90 -25.36 -12.09
N LEU A 179 -4.85 -25.97 -12.65
CA LEU A 179 -3.52 -25.37 -12.72
C LEU A 179 -3.49 -24.16 -13.67
N ASN A 180 -4.17 -24.26 -14.79
CA ASN A 180 -4.34 -23.17 -15.75
C ASN A 180 -5.10 -21.99 -15.12
N THR A 181 -6.23 -22.27 -14.46
CA THR A 181 -7.03 -21.24 -13.76
C THR A 181 -6.26 -20.56 -12.64
N ALA A 182 -5.58 -21.33 -11.79
CA ALA A 182 -4.77 -20.80 -10.70
C ALA A 182 -3.64 -19.90 -11.22
N SER A 183 -2.98 -20.29 -12.31
CA SER A 183 -1.91 -19.51 -12.92
C SER A 183 -2.41 -18.19 -13.53
N LEU A 184 -3.57 -18.21 -14.20
CA LEU A 184 -4.20 -16.99 -14.73
C LEU A 184 -4.60 -16.03 -13.60
N ILE A 185 -5.27 -16.52 -12.56
CA ILE A 185 -5.60 -15.71 -11.37
C ILE A 185 -4.34 -15.12 -10.73
N ALA A 186 -3.27 -15.91 -10.59
CA ALA A 186 -2.01 -15.44 -10.02
C ALA A 186 -1.42 -14.26 -10.81
N LYS A 187 -1.51 -14.30 -12.14
CA LYS A 187 -1.01 -13.22 -13.00
C LYS A 187 -1.87 -11.95 -12.91
N LEU A 188 -3.19 -12.10 -12.85
CA LEU A 188 -4.09 -10.97 -12.62
C LEU A 188 -3.76 -10.28 -11.29
N VAL A 189 -3.57 -11.05 -10.21
CA VAL A 189 -3.13 -10.52 -8.90
C VAL A 189 -1.74 -9.87 -8.96
N GLN A 190 -0.81 -10.42 -9.75
CA GLN A 190 0.55 -9.89 -9.88
C GLN A 190 0.55 -8.48 -10.49
N GLN A 191 -0.31 -8.23 -11.47
CA GLN A 191 -0.22 -7.05 -12.34
C GLN A 191 -0.94 -5.82 -11.80
N ASP A 192 -1.99 -6.00 -11.02
CA ASP A 192 -2.75 -4.91 -10.43
C ASP A 192 -3.62 -5.44 -9.28
N GLN A 193 -3.56 -4.78 -8.12
CA GLN A 193 -4.34 -5.17 -6.95
C GLN A 193 -5.82 -4.80 -7.12
N ASP A 194 -6.13 -3.81 -7.96
CA ASP A 194 -7.48 -3.31 -8.17
C ASP A 194 -8.25 -4.16 -9.19
N LEU A 195 -7.55 -4.87 -10.10
CA LEU A 195 -8.20 -5.80 -11.04
C LEU A 195 -9.00 -6.89 -10.34
N LEU A 196 -8.50 -7.37 -9.20
CA LEU A 196 -9.19 -8.34 -8.34
C LEU A 196 -9.47 -7.77 -6.93
N ALA A 197 -9.72 -6.46 -6.86
CA ALA A 197 -9.87 -5.66 -5.64
C ALA A 197 -10.69 -6.40 -4.56
N GLY A 198 -10.02 -6.82 -3.50
CA GLY A 198 -10.63 -7.38 -2.29
C GLY A 198 -10.82 -8.91 -2.25
N TYR A 199 -10.89 -9.61 -3.38
CA TYR A 199 -11.19 -11.05 -3.40
C TYR A 199 -10.04 -11.94 -3.91
N GLY A 200 -9.21 -11.48 -4.85
CA GLY A 200 -8.13 -12.31 -5.39
C GLY A 200 -7.16 -12.81 -4.30
N SER A 201 -6.82 -11.94 -3.35
CA SER A 201 -5.97 -12.31 -2.21
C SER A 201 -6.67 -13.25 -1.21
N LEU A 202 -8.00 -13.14 -1.06
CA LEU A 202 -8.80 -14.04 -0.24
C LEU A 202 -8.79 -15.46 -0.83
N TRP A 203 -8.93 -15.59 -2.15
CA TRP A 203 -8.91 -16.85 -2.88
C TRP A 203 -7.58 -17.57 -2.74
N VAL A 204 -6.48 -16.87 -3.00
CA VAL A 204 -5.13 -17.42 -2.82
C VAL A 204 -4.88 -17.82 -1.35
N SER A 205 -5.32 -17.01 -0.39
CA SER A 205 -5.21 -17.33 1.05
C SER A 205 -6.03 -18.56 1.43
N HIS A 206 -7.22 -18.70 0.88
CA HIS A 206 -8.08 -19.86 1.06
C HIS A 206 -7.38 -21.12 0.56
N ASP A 207 -6.80 -21.09 -0.64
CA ASP A 207 -6.17 -22.27 -1.26
C ASP A 207 -4.91 -22.71 -0.52
N LEU A 208 -4.11 -21.74 -0.07
CA LEU A 208 -2.98 -21.98 0.84
C LEU A 208 -3.44 -22.69 2.13
N GLU A 209 -4.50 -22.20 2.77
CA GLU A 209 -5.03 -22.79 4.00
C GLU A 209 -5.61 -24.19 3.74
N LYS A 210 -6.34 -24.39 2.64
CA LYS A 210 -6.87 -25.69 2.26
C LYS A 210 -5.76 -26.70 2.02
N ALA A 211 -4.75 -26.37 1.22
CA ALA A 211 -3.65 -27.27 0.87
C ALA A 211 -2.81 -27.66 2.10
N PHE A 212 -2.47 -26.69 2.97
CA PHE A 212 -1.55 -26.93 4.07
C PHE A 212 -2.20 -27.25 5.42
N LYS A 213 -3.52 -27.10 5.57
CA LYS A 213 -4.21 -27.33 6.86
C LYS A 213 -5.44 -28.23 6.76
N THR A 214 -6.29 -28.08 5.74
CA THR A 214 -7.55 -28.83 5.68
C THR A 214 -7.40 -30.16 4.95
N PHE A 215 -6.83 -30.14 3.75
CA PHE A 215 -6.72 -31.29 2.87
C PHE A 215 -5.28 -31.79 2.82
N THR A 216 -4.69 -32.04 3.99
CA THR A 216 -3.28 -32.46 4.10
C THR A 216 -3.04 -33.94 3.89
N LYS A 217 -4.12 -34.75 3.88
CA LYS A 217 -4.04 -36.18 3.58
C LYS A 217 -3.75 -36.38 2.09
N GLY A 218 -3.27 -37.58 1.76
CA GLY A 218 -2.94 -37.98 0.40
C GLY A 218 -1.46 -38.18 0.15
N ASP A 219 -1.17 -39.22 -0.63
CA ASP A 219 0.18 -39.49 -1.11
C ASP A 219 0.46 -38.65 -2.36
N ILE A 220 1.23 -37.56 -2.17
CA ILE A 220 1.64 -36.65 -3.25
C ILE A 220 2.49 -37.37 -4.32
N THR A 221 3.08 -38.52 -4.01
CA THR A 221 3.86 -39.29 -5.00
C THR A 221 2.97 -40.07 -5.96
N LYS A 222 1.69 -40.31 -5.60
CA LYS A 222 0.77 -41.17 -6.36
C LYS A 222 -0.37 -40.41 -7.03
N HIS A 223 -1.03 -39.51 -6.31
CA HIS A 223 -2.30 -38.96 -6.77
C HIS A 223 -2.14 -37.63 -7.52
N ILE A 224 -2.55 -37.60 -8.78
CA ILE A 224 -2.44 -36.43 -9.67
C ILE A 224 -3.19 -35.20 -9.14
N LEU A 225 -4.40 -35.35 -8.59
CA LEU A 225 -5.14 -34.22 -8.02
C LEU A 225 -4.46 -33.67 -6.76
N LYS A 226 -3.77 -34.52 -6.00
CA LYS A 226 -2.95 -34.09 -4.88
C LYS A 226 -1.74 -33.28 -5.36
N GLN A 227 -1.09 -33.73 -6.43
CA GLN A 227 0.01 -33.00 -7.08
C GLN A 227 -0.46 -31.65 -7.60
N ALA A 228 -1.62 -31.60 -8.27
CA ALA A 228 -2.21 -30.38 -8.80
C ALA A 228 -2.55 -29.36 -7.70
N GLN A 229 -3.14 -29.80 -6.58
CA GLN A 229 -3.43 -28.93 -5.44
C GLN A 229 -2.18 -28.20 -4.93
N ILE A 230 -1.09 -28.95 -4.71
CA ILE A 230 0.14 -28.38 -4.15
C ILE A 230 0.84 -27.50 -5.20
N LEU A 231 0.79 -27.88 -6.47
CA LEU A 231 1.37 -27.09 -7.55
C LEU A 231 0.61 -25.79 -7.81
N ALA A 232 -0.73 -25.77 -7.72
CA ALA A 232 -1.52 -24.55 -7.83
C ALA A 232 -1.09 -23.52 -6.77
N VAL A 233 -0.89 -23.97 -5.54
CA VAL A 233 -0.39 -23.13 -4.44
C VAL A 233 1.05 -22.67 -4.69
N ALA A 234 1.92 -23.54 -5.20
CA ALA A 234 3.27 -23.17 -5.58
C ALA A 234 3.29 -22.10 -6.69
N ASN A 235 2.39 -22.20 -7.68
CA ASN A 235 2.25 -21.21 -8.74
C ASN A 235 1.82 -19.84 -8.20
N TYR A 236 0.87 -19.78 -7.25
CA TYR A 236 0.53 -18.51 -6.59
C TYR A 236 1.74 -17.85 -5.93
N ILE A 237 2.57 -18.64 -5.23
CA ILE A 237 3.80 -18.13 -4.59
C ILE A 237 4.80 -17.64 -5.64
N LEU A 238 5.03 -18.43 -6.70
CA LEU A 238 6.02 -18.12 -7.73
C LEU A 238 5.64 -16.88 -8.54
N ILE A 239 4.39 -16.81 -8.99
CA ILE A 239 3.88 -15.75 -9.88
C ILE A 239 3.51 -14.51 -9.07
N ALA A 240 2.62 -14.65 -8.08
CA ALA A 240 2.01 -13.53 -7.38
C ALA A 240 2.66 -13.20 -6.03
N GLY A 241 3.64 -13.97 -5.55
CA GLY A 241 4.16 -13.87 -4.18
C GLY A 241 4.56 -12.46 -3.71
N ASP A 242 5.19 -11.67 -4.58
CA ASP A 242 5.60 -10.30 -4.24
C ASP A 242 4.40 -9.34 -4.13
N ALA A 243 3.41 -9.47 -5.02
CA ALA A 243 2.15 -8.73 -4.93
C ALA A 243 1.33 -9.19 -3.71
N PHE A 244 1.33 -10.49 -3.42
CA PHE A 244 0.63 -11.12 -2.30
C PHE A 244 1.17 -10.65 -0.94
N SER A 245 2.50 -10.42 -0.82
CA SER A 245 3.11 -9.92 0.41
C SER A 245 2.65 -8.50 0.77
N LYS A 246 2.33 -7.66 -0.22
CA LYS A 246 1.80 -6.30 -0.04
C LYS A 246 0.33 -6.27 0.43
N VAL A 247 -0.43 -7.34 0.17
CA VAL A 247 -1.89 -7.39 0.45
C VAL A 247 -2.20 -8.05 1.79
N ILE A 248 -1.38 -8.99 2.28
CA ILE A 248 -1.57 -9.63 3.61
C ILE A 248 -1.45 -8.61 4.76
N SER A 249 -0.79 -7.47 4.54
CA SER A 249 -0.77 -6.34 5.50
C SER A 249 -2.07 -5.52 5.54
N LEU A 250 -2.96 -5.67 4.56
CA LEU A 250 -4.24 -4.95 4.50
C LEU A 250 -5.33 -5.75 5.23
N THR A 251 -5.43 -5.53 6.54
CA THR A 251 -6.26 -6.26 7.51
C THR A 251 -7.79 -6.14 7.29
N LYS A 252 -8.28 -5.51 6.21
CA LYS A 252 -9.64 -4.96 6.16
C LYS A 252 -10.78 -5.97 5.90
N MET A 253 -10.58 -7.19 5.37
CA MET A 253 -11.75 -8.04 5.02
C MET A 253 -11.71 -9.54 5.37
N ALA A 254 -10.62 -10.11 5.91
CA ALA A 254 -10.54 -11.56 6.15
C ALA A 254 -10.23 -11.94 7.60
N ARG A 255 -11.23 -11.87 8.50
CA ARG A 255 -11.07 -12.39 9.89
C ARG A 255 -10.71 -13.89 9.94
N ASN A 256 -11.05 -14.67 8.91
CA ASN A 256 -10.93 -16.14 8.92
C ASN A 256 -9.67 -16.71 8.23
N TYR A 257 -9.01 -15.95 7.35
CA TYR A 257 -7.86 -16.45 6.54
C TYR A 257 -6.56 -15.68 6.78
N LYS A 258 -6.43 -15.01 7.95
CA LYS A 258 -5.22 -14.26 8.31
C LYS A 258 -4.00 -15.18 8.27
N ILE A 259 -3.07 -14.89 7.36
CA ILE A 259 -1.75 -15.53 7.26
C ILE A 259 -0.82 -14.78 8.21
N ASN A 260 -0.29 -15.45 9.23
CA ASN A 260 0.69 -14.88 10.16
C ASN A 260 2.06 -15.54 9.96
N ALA A 261 3.11 -14.97 10.57
CA ALA A 261 4.48 -15.46 10.43
C ALA A 261 4.64 -16.94 10.82
N GLU A 262 3.91 -17.39 11.85
CA GLU A 262 3.94 -18.79 12.30
C GLU A 262 3.33 -19.74 11.26
N LYS A 263 2.13 -19.42 10.75
CA LYS A 263 1.49 -20.17 9.65
C LYS A 263 2.41 -20.23 8.43
N TRP A 264 2.97 -19.09 8.03
CA TRP A 264 3.86 -19.01 6.87
C TRP A 264 5.11 -19.87 7.04
N LYS A 265 5.73 -19.84 8.23
CA LYS A 265 6.87 -20.72 8.58
C LYS A 265 6.49 -22.20 8.51
N ASN A 266 5.36 -22.57 9.09
CA ASN A 266 4.87 -23.94 9.06
C ASN A 266 4.58 -24.42 7.63
N TRP A 267 3.94 -23.59 6.81
CA TRP A 267 3.65 -23.89 5.41
C TRP A 267 4.92 -24.01 4.57
N THR A 268 5.91 -23.15 4.83
CA THR A 268 7.24 -23.24 4.18
C THR A 268 7.90 -24.59 4.49
N SER A 269 7.86 -25.06 5.75
CA SER A 269 8.38 -26.38 6.12
C SER A 269 7.64 -27.51 5.41
N LYS A 270 6.31 -27.47 5.40
CA LYS A 270 5.49 -28.48 4.73
C LYS A 270 5.76 -28.55 3.23
N LEU A 271 5.92 -27.41 2.58
CA LEU A 271 6.24 -27.34 1.16
C LEU A 271 7.60 -27.98 0.85
N LYS A 272 8.58 -27.81 1.75
CA LYS A 272 9.88 -28.49 1.65
C LYS A 272 9.73 -30.00 1.80
N GLU A 273 9.00 -30.47 2.81
CA GLU A 273 8.75 -31.90 3.03
C GLU A 273 8.09 -32.55 1.79
N MET A 274 7.13 -31.86 1.19
CA MET A 274 6.48 -32.30 -0.05
C MET A 274 7.45 -32.31 -1.25
N ALA A 275 8.31 -31.30 -1.39
CA ALA A 275 9.33 -31.27 -2.44
C ALA A 275 10.35 -32.41 -2.30
N ASP A 276 10.75 -32.72 -1.06
CA ASP A 276 11.70 -33.80 -0.76
C ASP A 276 11.10 -35.18 -1.05
N ALA A 277 9.80 -35.36 -0.83
CA ALA A 277 9.07 -36.62 -1.04
C ALA A 277 8.79 -36.96 -2.52
N VAL A 278 8.70 -35.96 -3.40
CA VAL A 278 8.38 -36.15 -4.82
C VAL A 278 9.64 -36.49 -5.63
N ASP A 279 9.50 -37.39 -6.60
CA ASP A 279 10.58 -37.77 -7.51
C ASP A 279 10.99 -36.65 -8.49
N LYS A 280 12.21 -36.71 -9.00
CA LYS A 280 12.76 -35.64 -9.86
C LYS A 280 12.01 -35.51 -11.20
N ASP A 281 11.51 -36.64 -11.70
CA ASP A 281 10.79 -36.79 -12.96
C ASP A 281 9.26 -36.77 -12.79
N ALA A 282 8.77 -36.37 -11.61
CA ALA A 282 7.34 -36.15 -11.40
C ALA A 282 6.79 -35.12 -12.39
N ARG A 283 5.54 -35.34 -12.81
CA ARG A 283 4.81 -34.50 -13.78
C ARG A 283 4.89 -33.00 -13.43
N TRP A 284 4.85 -32.16 -14.46
CA TRP A 284 4.89 -30.70 -14.37
C TRP A 284 6.13 -30.12 -13.65
N ASP A 285 7.24 -30.86 -13.65
CA ASP A 285 8.47 -30.51 -12.92
C ASP A 285 8.19 -30.22 -11.44
N LEU A 286 7.26 -30.99 -10.85
CA LEU A 286 6.68 -30.69 -9.54
C LEU A 286 7.76 -30.43 -8.50
N LYS A 287 8.73 -31.34 -8.35
CA LYS A 287 9.83 -31.21 -7.39
C LYS A 287 10.57 -29.89 -7.52
N GLU A 288 10.95 -29.51 -8.73
CA GLU A 288 11.71 -28.28 -8.98
C GLU A 288 10.87 -27.05 -8.65
N ARG A 289 9.60 -27.02 -9.05
CA ARG A 289 8.68 -25.90 -8.77
C ARG A 289 8.39 -25.76 -7.28
N LEU A 290 8.19 -26.85 -6.55
CA LEU A 290 8.01 -26.82 -5.10
C LEU A 290 9.27 -26.30 -4.40
N GLN A 291 10.46 -26.70 -4.86
CA GLN A 291 11.72 -26.19 -4.31
C GLN A 291 11.92 -24.70 -4.58
N LYS A 292 11.59 -24.23 -5.79
CA LYS A 292 11.61 -22.81 -6.15
C LYS A 292 10.62 -22.02 -5.30
N ALA A 293 9.41 -22.53 -5.13
CA ALA A 293 8.39 -21.90 -4.30
C ALA A 293 8.82 -21.83 -2.82
N HIS A 294 9.37 -22.91 -2.27
CA HIS A 294 9.97 -22.93 -0.93
C HIS A 294 11.05 -21.84 -0.79
N ASN A 295 11.99 -21.77 -1.73
CA ASN A 295 13.07 -20.78 -1.68
C ASN A 295 12.53 -19.35 -1.72
N LYS A 296 11.52 -19.09 -2.56
CA LYS A 296 10.83 -17.79 -2.62
C LYS A 296 10.11 -17.49 -1.30
N MET A 297 9.42 -18.45 -0.68
CA MET A 297 8.82 -18.26 0.65
C MET A 297 9.85 -17.92 1.73
N VAL A 298 11.04 -18.55 1.70
CA VAL A 298 12.15 -18.25 2.61
C VAL A 298 12.71 -16.86 2.36
N GLU A 299 12.88 -16.45 1.10
CA GLU A 299 13.32 -15.09 0.75
C GLU A 299 12.31 -14.04 1.22
N MET A 300 11.01 -14.30 1.00
CA MET A 300 9.93 -13.45 1.47
C MET A 300 9.91 -13.35 3.00
N GLN A 301 10.22 -14.44 3.73
CA GLN A 301 10.40 -14.37 5.20
C GLN A 301 11.57 -13.49 5.60
N LYS A 302 12.68 -13.52 4.85
CA LYS A 302 13.83 -12.64 5.11
C LYS A 302 13.46 -11.18 4.86
N LYS A 303 12.77 -10.86 3.76
CA LYS A 303 12.23 -9.52 3.47
C LYS A 303 11.21 -9.08 4.53
N SER A 304 10.31 -9.96 4.96
CA SER A 304 9.39 -9.68 6.07
C SER A 304 10.09 -9.58 7.42
N SER A 305 11.24 -10.23 7.65
CA SER A 305 12.06 -10.02 8.85
C SER A 305 12.85 -8.70 8.83
N VAL A 306 12.76 -7.94 7.72
CA VAL A 306 13.12 -6.51 7.67
C VAL A 306 11.93 -5.64 8.10
N THR A 307 10.74 -6.19 8.39
CA THR A 307 9.79 -5.45 9.24
C THR A 307 10.43 -5.30 10.62
N PRO A 308 10.70 -4.08 11.07
CA PRO A 308 11.29 -3.88 12.38
C PRO A 308 10.35 -4.47 13.43
N ASP A 309 10.91 -5.12 14.46
CA ASP A 309 10.14 -5.62 15.60
C ASP A 309 9.08 -4.59 15.98
N ILE A 310 7.81 -5.00 15.95
CA ILE A 310 6.68 -4.08 16.13
C ILE A 310 6.75 -3.57 17.56
N MET A 311 7.18 -2.32 17.73
CA MET A 311 6.98 -1.62 19.00
C MET A 311 5.49 -1.57 19.28
N THR A 312 5.09 -1.84 20.52
CA THR A 312 3.67 -1.84 20.89
C THR A 312 3.44 -0.80 21.97
N TYR A 313 2.50 0.11 21.74
CA TYR A 313 1.99 1.08 22.70
C TYR A 313 0.63 0.61 23.21
N THR A 314 0.33 0.89 24.48
CA THR A 314 -0.95 0.50 25.09
C THR A 314 -1.94 1.66 25.25
N SER A 315 -1.47 2.88 25.07
CA SER A 315 -2.21 4.13 25.26
C SER A 315 -1.56 5.26 24.46
N ILE A 316 -2.18 6.43 24.48
CA ILE A 316 -1.66 7.68 23.91
C ILE A 316 -1.49 8.69 25.06
N THR A 317 -0.38 9.41 25.06
CA THR A 317 -0.17 10.56 25.95
C THR A 317 -0.08 11.82 25.12
N ILE A 318 -1.03 12.71 25.30
CA ILE A 318 -1.05 14.03 24.65
C ILE A 318 -0.29 15.00 25.54
N VAL A 319 0.88 15.45 25.06
CA VAL A 319 1.66 16.51 25.69
C VAL A 319 1.26 17.83 25.06
N VAL A 320 0.73 18.76 25.86
CA VAL A 320 0.21 20.04 25.38
C VAL A 320 1.18 21.16 25.76
N CYS A 321 1.74 21.81 24.74
CA CYS A 321 2.71 22.89 24.89
C CYS A 321 2.24 24.16 24.15
N PRO A 322 1.32 24.94 24.75
CA PRO A 322 0.67 26.08 24.11
C PRO A 322 1.50 27.37 24.22
N TYR A 323 2.74 27.34 23.75
CA TYR A 323 3.68 28.47 23.89
C TYR A 323 4.34 28.83 22.57
N HIS A 324 4.46 30.13 22.33
CA HIS A 324 5.40 30.70 21.36
C HIS A 324 6.57 31.32 22.13
N VAL A 325 7.74 30.68 22.10
CA VAL A 325 8.97 31.13 22.79
C VAL A 325 8.77 31.58 24.26
N GLY A 326 7.88 30.89 24.99
CA GLY A 326 7.57 31.21 26.38
C GLY A 326 6.34 32.10 26.61
N ALA A 327 5.73 32.66 25.55
CA ALA A 327 4.45 33.36 25.63
C ALA A 327 3.28 32.36 25.47
N TYR A 328 2.45 32.25 26.51
CA TYR A 328 1.28 31.36 26.51
C TYR A 328 0.20 31.84 25.54
N ASP A 329 -0.37 30.92 24.77
CA ASP A 329 -1.48 31.18 23.83
C ASP A 329 -1.26 32.45 22.98
N HIS A 330 -0.05 32.58 22.45
CA HIS A 330 0.34 33.69 21.59
C HIS A 330 0.92 33.14 20.29
N ARG A 331 0.52 33.73 19.16
CA ARG A 331 0.88 33.25 17.80
C ARG A 331 0.69 31.72 17.69
N VAL A 332 1.72 31.02 17.26
CA VAL A 332 1.75 29.57 17.12
C VAL A 332 1.51 28.81 18.44
N GLY A 333 1.74 29.46 19.59
CA GLY A 333 1.35 28.93 20.91
C GLY A 333 -0.15 28.68 21.08
N GLY A 334 -1.00 29.31 20.26
CA GLY A 334 -2.43 29.01 20.24
C GLY A 334 -2.81 27.73 19.49
N GLY A 335 -1.94 27.23 18.61
CA GLY A 335 -2.20 26.06 17.75
C GLY A 335 -2.61 24.81 18.53
N PRO A 336 -1.84 24.40 19.57
CA PRO A 336 -2.20 23.25 20.39
C PRO A 336 -3.60 23.33 21.00
N LEU A 337 -3.99 24.52 21.47
CA LEU A 337 -5.31 24.74 22.07
C LEU A 337 -6.41 24.67 21.01
N ARG A 338 -6.17 25.20 19.80
CA ARG A 338 -7.14 25.13 18.69
C ARG A 338 -7.32 23.72 18.17
N ILE A 339 -6.26 22.93 18.06
CA ILE A 339 -6.36 21.51 17.67
C ILE A 339 -7.19 20.74 18.71
N LEU A 340 -6.94 20.96 20.00
CA LEU A 340 -7.74 20.35 21.07
C LEU A 340 -9.22 20.76 21.02
N SER A 341 -9.52 22.03 20.76
CA SER A 341 -10.91 22.51 20.67
C SER A 341 -11.69 21.88 19.51
N HIS A 342 -11.02 21.29 18.52
CA HIS A 342 -11.63 20.53 17.43
C HIS A 342 -11.96 19.08 17.80
N GLY A 343 -11.75 18.67 19.06
CA GLY A 343 -12.25 17.41 19.60
C GLY A 343 -11.36 16.19 19.33
N ILE A 344 -10.07 16.40 19.00
CA ILE A 344 -9.13 15.30 18.74
C ILE A 344 -9.07 14.28 19.89
N GLU A 345 -9.18 14.74 21.14
CA GLU A 345 -9.26 13.86 22.32
C GLU A 345 -10.41 12.86 22.21
N ARG A 346 -11.62 13.37 21.93
CA ARG A 346 -12.84 12.57 21.82
C ARG A 346 -12.70 11.50 20.75
N ASP A 347 -11.97 11.79 19.68
CA ASP A 347 -11.78 10.86 18.58
C ASP A 347 -10.66 9.85 18.88
N LEU A 348 -9.58 10.25 19.55
CA LEU A 348 -8.50 9.36 19.97
C LEU A 348 -8.90 8.38 21.07
N ILE A 349 -9.77 8.77 22.00
CA ILE A 349 -10.29 7.86 23.05
C ILE A 349 -11.04 6.66 22.46
N LYS A 350 -11.62 6.78 21.26
CA LYS A 350 -12.25 5.67 20.54
C LYS A 350 -11.22 4.65 20.04
N LEU A 351 -9.96 5.05 19.91
CA LEU A 351 -8.87 4.23 19.37
C LEU A 351 -8.08 3.54 20.47
N ALA A 352 -7.72 4.25 21.54
CA ALA A 352 -6.96 3.75 22.69
C ALA A 352 -7.16 4.64 23.93
N PRO A 353 -6.79 4.19 25.14
CA PRO A 353 -6.77 5.06 26.33
C PRO A 353 -5.90 6.30 26.10
N VAL A 354 -6.39 7.47 26.48
CA VAL A 354 -5.70 8.76 26.32
C VAL A 354 -5.39 9.36 27.70
N SER A 355 -4.20 9.93 27.84
CA SER A 355 -3.77 10.69 29.02
C SER A 355 -3.20 12.04 28.59
N PHE A 356 -3.17 13.01 29.50
CA PHE A 356 -2.70 14.37 29.21
C PHE A 356 -1.55 14.78 30.13
N ILE A 357 -0.59 15.49 29.55
CA ILE A 357 0.44 16.22 30.31
C ILE A 357 0.48 17.65 29.76
N ASN A 358 0.16 18.63 30.60
CA ASN A 358 0.36 20.04 30.27
C ASN A 358 1.74 20.47 30.78
N ILE A 359 2.50 21.23 29.98
CA ILE A 359 3.85 21.64 30.36
C ILE A 359 3.88 22.75 31.44
N GLY A 360 2.73 23.33 31.78
CA GLY A 360 2.57 24.29 32.88
C GLY A 360 3.14 25.68 32.58
N PRO A 361 2.98 26.66 33.49
CA PRO A 361 3.50 28.02 33.35
C PRO A 361 5.03 28.05 33.38
N VAL A 362 5.63 28.97 32.61
CA VAL A 362 7.08 29.24 32.59
C VAL A 362 7.40 30.71 32.86
N ASP A 363 6.43 31.50 33.35
CA ASP A 363 6.58 32.94 33.54
C ASP A 363 7.70 33.34 34.51
N GLU A 364 8.07 32.43 35.43
CA GLU A 364 9.14 32.61 36.41
C GLU A 364 10.56 32.49 35.82
N PHE A 365 10.70 32.05 34.57
CA PHE A 365 12.00 31.83 33.92
C PHE A 365 12.47 33.06 33.13
N GLU A 366 13.79 33.21 33.04
CA GLU A 366 14.47 34.37 32.46
C GLU A 366 14.25 34.51 30.94
N GLY A 367 13.57 35.57 30.51
CA GLY A 367 13.44 35.96 29.10
C GLY A 367 12.86 34.87 28.17
N GLU A 368 12.82 35.13 26.87
CA GLU A 368 12.30 34.17 25.89
C GLU A 368 13.18 32.92 25.78
N ILE A 369 14.50 33.11 25.83
CA ILE A 369 15.47 32.00 25.77
C ILE A 369 15.31 31.08 26.99
N GLY A 370 15.38 31.60 28.21
CA GLY A 370 15.28 30.77 29.42
C GLY A 370 13.95 30.05 29.53
N LYS A 371 12.85 30.72 29.18
CA LYS A 371 11.51 30.10 29.07
C LYS A 371 11.48 28.99 28.04
N THR A 372 12.02 29.22 26.84
CA THR A 372 12.02 28.21 25.77
C THR A 372 12.79 26.96 26.15
N PHE A 373 14.00 27.10 26.67
CA PHE A 373 14.77 25.93 27.07
C PHE A 373 14.16 25.20 28.27
N GLU A 374 13.45 25.91 29.15
CA GLU A 374 12.64 25.24 30.17
C GLU A 374 11.48 24.44 29.58
N ILE A 375 10.76 25.01 28.61
CA ILE A 375 9.72 24.28 27.88
C ILE A 375 10.29 22.99 27.27
N ILE A 376 11.43 23.06 26.60
CA ILE A 376 12.10 21.89 25.99
C ILE A 376 12.43 20.83 27.05
N ARG A 377 12.94 21.23 28.24
CA ARG A 377 13.18 20.30 29.36
C ARG A 377 11.89 19.62 29.82
N ARG A 378 10.79 20.37 29.94
CA ARG A 378 9.50 19.83 30.39
C ARG A 378 8.88 18.90 29.36
N ILE A 379 8.98 19.20 28.07
CA ILE A 379 8.58 18.29 26.99
C ILE A 379 9.39 16.99 27.09
N SER A 380 10.72 17.09 27.25
CA SER A 380 11.56 15.90 27.41
C SER A 380 11.12 15.01 28.58
N ASN A 381 10.87 15.60 29.76
CA ASN A 381 10.40 14.85 30.92
C ASN A 381 8.99 14.25 30.74
N ALA A 382 8.08 14.98 30.07
CA ALA A 382 6.74 14.49 29.77
C ALA A 382 6.79 13.30 28.81
N VAL A 383 7.61 13.38 27.76
CA VAL A 383 7.79 12.29 26.78
C VAL A 383 8.49 11.10 27.41
N ALA A 384 9.50 11.30 28.27
CA ALA A 384 10.13 10.23 29.03
C ALA A 384 9.11 9.48 29.91
N THR A 385 8.16 10.22 30.50
CA THR A 385 7.07 9.64 31.30
C THR A 385 6.12 8.81 30.42
N ALA A 386 5.73 9.33 29.25
CA ALA A 386 4.91 8.60 28.28
C ALA A 386 5.59 7.30 27.81
N ALA A 387 6.86 7.38 27.42
CA ALA A 387 7.67 6.24 26.98
C ALA A 387 7.78 5.16 28.07
N LYS A 388 8.07 5.56 29.32
CA LYS A 388 8.12 4.64 30.48
C LYS A 388 6.79 3.91 30.71
N ASN A 389 5.67 4.57 30.42
CA ASN A 389 4.33 4.00 30.56
C ASN A 389 3.87 3.21 29.32
N ASN A 390 4.76 2.99 28.34
CA ASN A 390 4.43 2.35 27.08
C ASN A 390 3.28 3.05 26.35
N SER A 391 3.25 4.38 26.43
CA SER A 391 2.22 5.25 25.86
C SER A 391 2.81 6.03 24.69
N PHE A 392 2.12 6.04 23.55
CA PHE A 392 2.56 6.74 22.36
C PHE A 392 2.55 8.26 22.62
N PRO A 393 3.70 8.97 22.54
CA PRO A 393 3.76 10.40 22.75
C PRO A 393 3.22 11.16 21.53
N LEU A 394 2.10 11.87 21.72
CA LEU A 394 1.58 12.86 20.78
C LEU A 394 1.81 14.25 21.39
N VAL A 395 2.67 15.06 20.79
CA VAL A 395 3.02 16.39 21.30
C VAL A 395 2.37 17.44 20.41
N LEU A 396 1.49 18.25 21.00
CA LEU A 396 0.94 19.43 20.36
C LEU A 396 1.76 20.62 20.85
N SER A 397 2.62 21.16 19.99
CA SER A 397 3.58 22.20 20.34
C SER A 397 3.30 23.49 19.60
N GLY A 398 3.50 24.64 20.23
CA GLY A 398 3.46 25.91 19.51
C GLY A 398 4.60 26.04 18.51
N ASN A 399 5.83 25.70 18.91
CA ASN A 399 7.02 25.81 18.07
C ASN A 399 7.65 24.43 17.75
N CYS A 400 8.48 24.39 16.70
CA CYS A 400 9.15 23.17 16.19
C CYS A 400 10.16 22.53 17.17
N TYR A 401 10.68 23.29 18.15
CA TYR A 401 11.53 22.76 19.22
C TYR A 401 10.85 21.66 20.06
N GLY A 402 9.53 21.49 19.92
CA GLY A 402 8.80 20.35 20.50
C GLY A 402 9.37 19.00 20.07
N SER A 403 9.88 18.88 18.84
CA SER A 403 10.57 17.70 18.34
C SER A 403 11.91 17.45 19.04
N THR A 404 12.69 18.52 19.27
CA THR A 404 13.94 18.46 20.01
C THR A 404 13.73 17.96 21.43
N GLY A 405 12.73 18.50 22.14
CA GLY A 405 12.36 18.02 23.47
C GLY A 405 11.85 16.57 23.44
N THR A 406 11.06 16.20 22.43
CA THR A 406 10.51 14.85 22.29
C THR A 406 11.60 13.80 22.11
N LEU A 407 12.56 14.05 21.21
CA LEU A 407 13.66 13.11 20.96
C LEU A 407 14.56 12.96 22.19
N ALA A 408 14.83 14.07 22.89
CA ALA A 408 15.55 14.04 24.16
C ALA A 408 14.81 13.18 25.21
N GLY A 409 13.48 13.31 25.30
CA GLY A 409 12.65 12.50 26.20
C GLY A 409 12.67 11.01 25.89
N LEU A 410 12.59 10.65 24.61
CA LEU A 410 12.70 9.25 24.16
C LEU A 410 14.07 8.65 24.54
N ASN A 411 15.15 9.43 24.42
CA ASN A 411 16.50 9.01 24.75
C ASN A 411 16.74 8.80 26.26
N GLN A 412 15.88 9.35 27.14
CA GLN A 412 15.95 9.08 28.58
C GLN A 412 15.58 7.63 28.90
N HIS A 413 14.70 7.01 28.11
CA HIS A 413 14.22 5.65 28.34
C HIS A 413 14.93 4.65 27.41
N LYS A 414 16.17 4.30 27.75
CA LYS A 414 17.01 3.34 26.99
C LYS A 414 16.59 1.89 27.23
N SER A 415 15.46 1.48 26.66
CA SER A 415 15.04 0.06 26.66
C SER A 415 15.71 -0.71 25.52
N GLY A 416 17.04 -0.78 25.51
CA GLY A 416 17.85 -1.70 24.68
C GLY A 416 17.76 -1.58 23.14
N GLY A 417 16.86 -0.76 22.60
CA GLY A 417 16.64 -0.57 21.16
C GLY A 417 17.54 0.50 20.53
N ALA A 418 17.66 0.45 19.21
CA ALA A 418 18.30 1.51 18.43
C ALA A 418 17.50 2.82 18.54
N ARG A 419 18.22 3.94 18.64
CA ARG A 419 17.61 5.28 18.70
C ARG A 419 16.82 5.57 17.43
N PRO A 420 15.69 6.29 17.53
CA PRO A 420 14.93 6.65 16.35
C PRO A 420 15.70 7.67 15.49
N GLY A 421 15.54 7.56 14.17
CA GLY A 421 15.75 8.68 13.27
C GLY A 421 14.60 9.69 13.35
N ALA A 422 14.54 10.63 12.42
CA ALA A 422 13.44 11.59 12.32
C ALA A 422 12.94 11.73 10.87
N LEU A 423 11.62 11.83 10.72
CA LEU A 423 10.99 12.30 9.49
C LEU A 423 10.54 13.74 9.73
N TRP A 424 11.13 14.68 9.02
CA TRP A 424 10.90 16.12 9.14
C TRP A 424 9.97 16.57 8.01
N LEU A 425 8.67 16.65 8.30
CA LEU A 425 7.64 17.06 7.35
C LEU A 425 7.41 18.56 7.52
N ASP A 426 7.99 19.34 6.62
CA ASP A 426 8.17 20.79 6.79
C ASP A 426 8.41 21.46 5.42
N ALA A 427 7.99 22.72 5.27
CA ALA A 427 8.35 23.54 4.11
C ALA A 427 9.80 24.06 4.17
N HIS A 428 10.38 24.13 5.38
CA HIS A 428 11.68 24.68 5.74
C HIS A 428 12.63 23.62 6.32
N ASP A 429 13.92 23.94 6.43
CA ASP A 429 14.94 22.97 6.85
C ASP A 429 15.19 22.93 8.36
N ASP A 430 14.89 24.03 9.05
CA ASP A 430 15.12 24.29 10.47
C ASP A 430 16.57 24.07 10.95
N LEU A 431 17.53 24.17 10.01
CA LEU A 431 18.95 23.93 10.27
C LEU A 431 19.76 25.20 10.56
N ASP A 432 19.11 26.36 10.61
CA ASP A 432 19.77 27.62 10.91
C ASP A 432 20.36 27.65 12.32
N ASN A 433 21.30 28.57 12.54
CA ASN A 433 21.91 28.80 13.85
C ASN A 433 21.97 30.30 14.17
N PRO A 434 22.23 30.69 15.43
CA PRO A 434 22.25 32.09 15.83
C PRO A 434 23.26 32.98 15.10
N SER A 435 24.23 32.41 14.38
CA SER A 435 25.22 33.16 13.62
C SER A 435 24.80 33.45 12.17
N ILE A 436 23.78 32.76 11.64
CA ILE A 436 23.34 32.92 10.24
C ILE A 436 21.89 33.36 10.08
N HIS A 437 21.04 33.11 11.08
CA HIS A 437 19.63 33.44 10.97
C HIS A 437 19.39 34.95 11.11
N GLU A 438 18.70 35.55 10.13
CA GLU A 438 18.56 37.00 10.03
C GLU A 438 17.28 37.55 10.65
N ASN A 439 16.20 36.76 10.75
CA ASN A 439 14.89 37.27 11.17
C ASN A 439 14.55 37.00 12.66
N GLY A 440 15.34 36.18 13.35
CA GLY A 440 15.19 35.90 14.78
C GLY A 440 14.06 34.93 15.19
N TYR A 441 13.26 34.42 14.25
CA TYR A 441 12.31 33.33 14.47
C TYR A 441 13.00 32.03 14.90
N LEU A 442 12.70 31.56 16.11
CA LEU A 442 13.45 30.44 16.70
C LEU A 442 13.19 29.09 16.03
N ASP A 443 12.05 28.91 15.35
CA ASP A 443 11.67 27.62 14.76
C ASP A 443 12.67 27.19 13.69
N ALA A 444 13.21 28.13 12.92
CA ALA A 444 14.27 27.92 11.94
C ALA A 444 15.54 27.26 12.51
N MET A 445 15.67 27.10 13.83
CA MET A 445 16.80 26.45 14.50
C MET A 445 16.42 25.13 15.19
N SER A 446 15.20 24.63 15.03
CA SER A 446 14.72 23.47 15.79
C SER A 446 15.48 22.19 15.43
N ALA A 447 15.68 21.93 14.14
CA ALA A 447 16.46 20.79 13.68
C ALA A 447 17.94 20.96 14.04
N SER A 448 18.50 22.17 13.95
CA SER A 448 19.90 22.41 14.37
C SER A 448 20.13 22.18 15.87
N MET A 449 19.15 22.51 16.71
CA MET A 449 19.19 22.16 18.13
C MET A 449 19.16 20.64 18.31
N MET A 450 18.28 19.93 17.59
CA MET A 450 18.12 18.48 17.64
C MET A 450 19.38 17.72 17.17
N THR A 451 20.02 18.19 16.10
CA THR A 451 21.24 17.60 15.54
C THR A 451 22.51 18.12 16.21
N GLY A 452 22.37 19.02 17.18
CA GLY A 452 23.46 19.52 18.03
C GLY A 452 24.42 20.49 17.35
N SER A 453 23.98 21.20 16.30
CA SER A 453 24.76 22.25 15.62
C SER A 453 24.49 23.66 16.15
N SER A 454 23.50 23.85 17.03
CA SER A 454 23.20 25.14 17.66
C SER A 454 22.91 25.02 19.17
N TRP A 455 22.98 26.16 19.87
CA TRP A 455 22.61 26.28 21.29
C TRP A 455 23.26 25.27 22.25
N HIS A 456 24.48 24.84 21.94
CA HIS A 456 25.17 23.71 22.57
C HIS A 456 25.07 23.62 24.10
N THR A 457 25.36 24.71 24.82
CA THR A 457 25.35 24.70 26.30
C THR A 457 23.94 24.57 26.88
N LEU A 458 22.96 25.24 26.26
CA LEU A 458 21.57 25.16 26.72
C LEU A 458 20.96 23.80 26.35
N MET A 459 21.26 23.24 25.18
CA MET A 459 20.83 21.89 24.81
C MET A 459 21.43 20.81 25.70
N LYS A 460 22.69 20.94 26.14
CA LYS A 460 23.30 20.04 27.15
C LYS A 460 22.55 20.02 28.49
N SER A 461 21.78 21.07 28.80
CA SER A 461 20.95 21.11 30.01
C SER A 461 19.61 20.39 29.87
N VAL A 462 19.25 19.93 28.67
CA VAL A 462 18.00 19.21 28.40
C VAL A 462 18.18 17.73 28.75
N PRO A 463 17.38 17.17 29.69
CA PRO A 463 17.47 15.77 30.07
C PRO A 463 17.33 14.84 28.86
N GLY A 464 18.26 13.89 28.71
CA GLY A 464 18.27 12.92 27.61
C GLY A 464 18.67 13.46 26.24
N HIS A 465 19.02 14.76 26.12
CA HIS A 465 19.50 15.28 24.86
C HIS A 465 20.84 14.64 24.49
N GLU A 466 20.84 13.95 23.35
CA GLU A 466 22.03 13.52 22.64
C GLU A 466 21.82 13.91 21.18
N PRO A 467 22.78 14.62 20.54
CA PRO A 467 22.64 15.05 19.14
C PRO A 467 22.27 13.89 18.22
N LEU A 468 21.22 14.08 17.41
CA LEU A 468 20.90 13.15 16.33
C LEU A 468 21.88 13.37 15.18
N ASP A 469 22.45 12.30 14.64
CA ASP A 469 23.20 12.39 13.38
C ASP A 469 22.25 12.92 12.30
N VAL A 470 22.61 14.03 11.66
CA VAL A 470 21.78 14.69 10.64
C VAL A 470 21.43 13.73 9.49
N ASN A 471 22.28 12.73 9.21
CA ASN A 471 21.99 11.70 8.20
C ASN A 471 20.84 10.77 8.58
N LYS A 472 20.44 10.74 9.87
CA LYS A 472 19.27 10.01 10.38
C LYS A 472 17.97 10.82 10.29
N VAL A 473 18.01 11.99 9.67
CA VAL A 473 16.86 12.83 9.38
C VAL A 473 16.54 12.73 7.89
N ILE A 474 15.26 12.57 7.57
CA ILE A 474 14.75 12.64 6.19
C ILE A 474 13.76 13.82 6.14
N TRP A 475 14.01 14.77 5.24
CA TRP A 475 13.09 15.89 5.00
C TRP A 475 12.08 15.54 3.91
N CYS A 476 10.84 15.98 4.07
CA CYS A 476 9.81 15.84 3.05
C CYS A 476 8.90 17.08 3.04
N GLY A 477 8.73 17.67 1.86
CA GLY A 477 7.95 18.91 1.69
C GLY A 477 8.82 20.16 1.55
N LEU A 478 10.14 20.04 1.74
CA LEU A 478 11.09 21.13 1.70
C LEU A 478 11.05 21.88 0.37
N ARG A 479 10.78 23.18 0.41
CA ARG A 479 10.59 23.99 -0.81
C ARG A 479 10.80 25.49 -0.61
N ASP A 480 10.77 25.98 0.64
CA ASP A 480 11.05 27.38 0.96
C ASP A 480 12.37 27.47 1.72
N CYS A 481 13.45 27.67 0.96
CA CYS A 481 14.80 27.74 1.50
C CYS A 481 15.59 28.81 0.76
N SER A 482 16.36 29.59 1.51
CA SER A 482 17.39 30.45 0.93
C SER A 482 18.48 29.64 0.21
N GLU A 483 19.25 30.29 -0.66
CA GLU A 483 20.39 29.66 -1.33
C GLU A 483 21.41 29.08 -0.33
N LEU A 484 21.58 29.75 0.82
CA LEU A 484 22.48 29.31 1.89
C LEU A 484 21.99 28.01 2.53
N GLN A 485 20.69 27.92 2.85
CA GLN A 485 20.07 26.72 3.42
C GLN A 485 20.16 25.54 2.43
N ILE A 486 19.80 25.76 1.15
CA ILE A 486 19.91 24.73 0.11
C ILE A 486 21.34 24.21 0.00
N LYS A 487 22.34 25.11 0.07
CA LYS A 487 23.75 24.72 0.07
C LYS A 487 24.10 23.88 1.30
N GLY A 488 23.68 24.31 2.49
CA GLY A 488 23.91 23.56 3.74
C GLY A 488 23.34 22.15 3.71
N ILE A 489 22.11 21.99 3.21
CA ILE A 489 21.44 20.69 3.05
C ILE A 489 22.18 19.77 2.08
N LYS A 490 22.61 20.31 0.93
CA LYS A 490 23.40 19.57 -0.05
C LYS A 490 24.76 19.14 0.49
N GLU A 491 25.42 20.02 1.25
CA GLU A 491 26.70 19.72 1.89
C GLU A 491 26.56 18.70 3.02
N ALA A 492 25.44 18.71 3.75
CA ALA A 492 25.11 17.70 4.76
C ALA A 492 24.83 16.32 4.17
N GLY A 493 24.48 16.23 2.88
CA GLY A 493 24.27 14.96 2.19
C GLY A 493 23.00 14.20 2.62
N VAL A 494 22.00 14.92 3.12
CA VAL A 494 20.77 14.34 3.68
C VAL A 494 19.75 13.97 2.60
N ASP A 495 18.88 13.02 2.91
CA ASP A 495 17.76 12.66 2.04
C ASP A 495 16.65 13.71 2.15
N VAL A 496 16.17 14.16 0.98
CA VAL A 496 15.10 15.17 0.89
C VAL A 496 14.13 14.80 -0.22
N VAL A 497 12.83 14.87 0.09
CA VAL A 497 11.75 14.92 -0.90
C VAL A 497 11.38 16.39 -1.11
N TRP A 498 11.95 16.98 -2.16
CA TRP A 498 11.77 18.39 -2.49
C TRP A 498 10.36 18.65 -3.03
N GLY A 499 9.73 19.71 -2.51
CA GLY A 499 8.56 20.33 -3.14
C GLY A 499 8.99 21.38 -4.16
N LYS A 500 8.01 21.88 -4.91
CA LYS A 500 8.18 23.00 -5.84
C LYS A 500 6.93 23.87 -5.81
N ALA A 501 7.11 25.18 -5.79
CA ALA A 501 5.99 26.11 -5.68
C ALA A 501 4.99 26.03 -6.85
N ASP A 502 5.44 25.61 -8.04
CA ASP A 502 4.70 25.63 -9.29
C ASP A 502 4.40 24.23 -9.88
N GLU A 503 4.80 23.15 -9.21
CA GLU A 503 4.66 21.78 -9.71
C GLU A 503 4.15 20.84 -8.61
N LYS A 504 3.16 20.01 -8.96
CA LYS A 504 2.65 18.99 -8.04
C LYS A 504 3.69 17.86 -7.87
N VAL A 505 4.03 17.57 -6.64
CA VAL A 505 4.93 16.47 -6.27
C VAL A 505 4.14 15.36 -5.57
N ASP A 506 4.39 14.11 -5.92
CA ASP A 506 3.87 12.96 -5.16
C ASP A 506 4.77 12.71 -3.94
N PHE A 507 4.50 13.46 -2.86
CA PHE A 507 5.27 13.37 -1.62
C PHE A 507 5.16 12.00 -0.96
N THR A 508 4.02 11.32 -1.10
CA THR A 508 3.81 9.99 -0.51
C THR A 508 4.71 8.96 -1.19
N ALA A 509 4.72 8.90 -2.52
CA ALA A 509 5.60 7.99 -3.26
C ALA A 509 7.07 8.36 -3.07
N GLY A 510 7.40 9.66 -3.09
CA GLY A 510 8.76 10.15 -2.87
C GLY A 510 9.32 9.72 -1.52
N LEU A 511 8.58 9.94 -0.43
CA LEU A 511 9.02 9.54 0.90
C LEU A 511 9.07 8.01 1.05
N ALA A 512 8.08 7.29 0.50
CA ALA A 512 8.08 5.83 0.52
C ALA A 512 9.34 5.26 -0.16
N ALA A 513 9.75 5.81 -1.30
CA ALA A 513 10.95 5.41 -2.02
C ALA A 513 12.25 5.76 -1.27
N VAL A 514 12.25 6.81 -0.44
CA VAL A 514 13.35 7.10 0.48
C VAL A 514 13.42 6.06 1.59
N LEU A 515 12.29 5.78 2.23
CA LEU A 515 12.25 4.82 3.33
C LEU A 515 12.61 3.39 2.86
N ASP A 516 12.24 3.01 1.64
CA ASP A 516 12.56 1.70 1.07
C ASP A 516 14.07 1.44 0.87
N ARG A 517 14.89 2.50 0.81
CA ARG A 517 16.36 2.38 0.72
C ARG A 517 17.09 2.67 2.04
N ARG A 518 16.36 2.95 3.13
CA ARG A 518 16.91 3.37 4.44
C ARG A 518 16.65 2.31 5.52
N ASP A 519 17.24 1.12 5.34
CA ASP A 519 17.18 0.00 6.30
C ASP A 519 17.69 0.37 7.72
N ASP A 520 18.43 1.46 7.82
CA ASP A 520 19.04 2.00 9.02
C ASP A 520 18.09 2.91 9.84
N ILE A 521 16.93 3.29 9.29
CA ILE A 521 15.87 4.05 9.97
C ILE A 521 14.64 3.14 10.14
N LYS A 522 14.69 2.29 11.17
CA LYS A 522 13.59 1.38 11.53
C LYS A 522 12.56 2.02 12.46
N ASN A 523 13.02 2.89 13.34
CA ASN A 523 12.22 3.64 14.30
C ASN A 523 12.38 5.12 13.94
N ALA A 524 11.29 5.89 13.93
CA ALA A 524 11.34 7.29 13.56
C ALA A 524 10.44 8.17 14.42
N HIS A 525 10.97 9.30 14.87
CA HIS A 525 10.18 10.42 15.34
C HIS A 525 9.53 11.12 14.15
N ILE A 526 8.23 11.40 14.21
CA ILE A 526 7.52 12.14 13.16
C ILE A 526 7.35 13.59 13.60
N HIS A 527 7.98 14.50 12.87
CA HIS A 527 7.79 15.94 13.00
C HIS A 527 6.85 16.40 11.89
N LEU A 528 5.73 17.04 12.25
CA LEU A 528 4.79 17.65 11.34
C LEU A 528 4.67 19.15 11.68
N ASP A 529 5.45 19.96 10.99
CA ASP A 529 5.13 21.39 10.87
C ASP A 529 3.91 21.51 9.97
N LEU A 530 2.91 22.26 10.42
CA LEU A 530 1.69 22.45 9.64
C LEU A 530 1.93 23.35 8.41
N ASP A 531 3.00 24.14 8.35
CA ASP A 531 3.33 24.97 7.17
C ASP A 531 3.82 24.14 5.96
N VAL A 532 4.04 22.83 6.16
CA VAL A 532 4.22 21.88 5.07
C VAL A 532 2.98 21.80 4.17
N LEU A 533 1.79 22.13 4.69
CA LEU A 533 0.55 22.22 3.94
C LEU A 533 0.62 23.33 2.90
N ASP A 534 -0.07 23.15 1.78
CA ASP A 534 -0.14 24.20 0.78
C ASP A 534 -0.84 25.44 1.33
N GLN A 535 -0.24 26.62 1.12
CA GLN A 535 -0.78 27.89 1.61
C GLN A 535 -2.22 28.18 1.15
N SER A 536 -2.70 27.56 0.07
CA SER A 536 -4.08 27.73 -0.40
C SER A 536 -5.13 27.15 0.56
N LEU A 537 -4.74 26.27 1.48
CA LEU A 537 -5.61 25.67 2.49
C LEU A 537 -5.81 26.56 3.72
N GLY A 538 -4.92 27.54 3.91
CA GLY A 538 -4.90 28.45 5.03
C GLY A 538 -3.48 28.93 5.32
N ARG A 539 -3.37 30.11 5.93
CA ARG A 539 -2.10 30.67 6.35
C ARG A 539 -1.74 30.13 7.73
N VAL A 540 -0.79 29.21 7.79
CA VAL A 540 -0.43 28.48 9.01
C VAL A 540 0.33 29.35 10.02
N ASN A 541 1.29 30.13 9.52
CA ASN A 541 2.09 31.07 10.30
C ASN A 541 2.49 32.28 9.40
N ASP A 542 3.52 33.03 9.79
CA ASP A 542 4.00 34.20 9.03
C ASP A 542 4.92 33.86 7.84
N PHE A 543 5.17 32.57 7.59
CA PHE A 543 6.03 32.03 6.53
C PHE A 543 5.23 31.07 5.62
N PRO A 544 4.19 31.56 4.91
CA PRO A 544 3.38 30.71 4.04
C PRO A 544 4.19 30.25 2.80
N SER A 545 4.02 28.98 2.41
CA SER A 545 4.73 28.40 1.28
C SER A 545 3.80 27.64 0.32
N ALA A 546 3.89 27.96 -0.98
CA ALA A 546 3.13 27.31 -2.06
C ALA A 546 3.73 25.97 -2.47
N GLY A 547 2.93 25.11 -3.11
CA GLY A 547 3.36 23.79 -3.60
C GLY A 547 3.47 22.74 -2.50
N GLY A 548 2.67 22.89 -1.44
CA GLY A 548 2.71 22.04 -0.25
C GLY A 548 1.80 20.82 -0.32
N PHE A 549 1.61 20.19 0.83
CA PHE A 549 0.74 19.01 0.94
C PHE A 549 -0.73 19.43 0.84
N PHE A 550 -1.48 18.71 0.01
CA PHE A 550 -2.94 18.74 0.02
C PHE A 550 -3.50 17.68 1.00
N PRO A 551 -4.80 17.73 1.33
CA PRO A 551 -5.40 16.79 2.29
C PRO A 551 -5.18 15.31 1.94
N GLU A 552 -5.10 14.99 0.65
CA GLU A 552 -4.81 13.64 0.13
C GLU A 552 -3.37 13.24 0.40
N ASP A 553 -2.39 14.14 0.16
CA ASP A 553 -0.97 13.89 0.45
C ASP A 553 -0.75 13.66 1.94
N LEU A 554 -1.35 14.52 2.77
CA LEU A 554 -1.30 14.41 4.22
C LEU A 554 -1.87 13.07 4.70
N THR A 555 -3.00 12.64 4.13
CA THR A 555 -3.62 11.34 4.44
C THR A 555 -2.74 10.19 3.99
N GLY A 556 -2.24 10.22 2.76
CA GLY A 556 -1.37 9.21 2.18
C GLY A 556 -0.09 9.02 2.98
N LEU A 557 0.59 10.12 3.33
CA LEU A 557 1.79 10.12 4.16
C LEU A 557 1.53 9.51 5.54
N MET A 558 0.49 9.96 6.25
CA MET A 558 0.18 9.49 7.61
C MET A 558 -0.23 8.01 7.64
N GLN A 559 -0.84 7.50 6.56
CA GLN A 559 -1.15 6.07 6.43
C GLN A 559 0.07 5.23 6.02
N MET A 560 0.92 5.77 5.15
CA MET A 560 2.09 5.09 4.58
C MET A 560 3.24 4.96 5.59
N ILE A 561 3.54 6.02 6.35
CA ILE A 561 4.67 6.07 7.28
C ILE A 561 4.71 4.86 8.22
N PRO A 562 3.62 4.49 8.92
CA PRO A 562 3.60 3.30 9.77
C PRO A 562 3.86 1.99 9.03
N GLN A 563 3.66 1.91 7.71
CA GLN A 563 3.93 0.70 6.92
C GLN A 563 5.42 0.52 6.63
N LYS A 564 6.19 1.62 6.62
CA LYS A 564 7.62 1.62 6.27
C LYS A 564 8.54 1.63 7.50
N VAL A 565 8.15 2.37 8.54
CA VAL A 565 8.94 2.53 9.78
C VAL A 565 8.04 2.33 11.00
N ASN A 566 8.64 2.26 12.19
CA ASN A 566 7.93 2.32 13.46
C ASN A 566 7.94 3.77 14.00
N PRO A 567 6.82 4.51 13.91
CA PRO A 567 6.72 5.81 14.58
C PRO A 567 6.90 5.66 16.09
N THR A 568 7.84 6.44 16.66
CA THR A 568 8.07 6.48 18.11
C THR A 568 7.28 7.56 18.81
N SER A 569 6.89 8.59 18.07
CA SER A 569 6.15 9.76 18.54
C SER A 569 5.69 10.60 17.35
N LEU A 570 4.72 11.48 17.58
CA LEU A 570 4.28 12.51 16.65
C LEU A 570 4.33 13.88 17.34
N VAL A 571 4.95 14.87 16.68
CA VAL A 571 4.82 16.30 17.03
C VAL A 571 4.01 16.98 15.93
N VAL A 572 3.03 17.78 16.32
CA VAL A 572 2.28 18.68 15.43
C VAL A 572 2.50 20.11 15.92
N CYS A 573 3.02 21.00 15.07
CA CYS A 573 3.51 22.30 15.49
C CYS A 573 3.38 23.47 14.48
N SER A 574 3.90 24.63 14.91
CA SER A 574 4.05 25.90 14.18
C SER A 574 2.80 26.51 13.57
N PHE A 575 1.66 26.34 14.23
CA PHE A 575 0.37 26.80 13.72
C PHE A 575 -0.24 27.93 14.57
N ASP A 576 -0.43 29.11 13.99
CA ASP A 576 -1.18 30.22 14.57
C ASP A 576 -2.66 30.16 14.14
N PRO A 577 -3.58 29.80 15.05
CA PRO A 577 -4.99 29.65 14.71
C PRO A 577 -5.74 30.95 14.45
N ARG A 578 -5.09 32.11 14.65
CA ARG A 578 -5.69 33.43 14.45
C ARG A 578 -5.59 33.92 13.00
N LEU A 579 -4.79 33.24 12.19
CA LEU A 579 -4.60 33.57 10.78
C LEU A 579 -5.72 32.98 9.91
N GLU A 580 -5.79 33.45 8.67
CA GLU A 580 -6.79 33.04 7.70
C GLU A 580 -6.77 31.52 7.48
N GLY A 581 -7.94 30.88 7.53
CA GLY A 581 -8.06 29.43 7.36
C GLY A 581 -7.67 28.61 8.60
N GLY A 582 -7.44 29.23 9.76
CA GLY A 582 -7.02 28.52 10.98
C GLY A 582 -7.88 27.30 11.35
N ASP A 583 -9.20 27.37 11.20
CA ASP A 583 -10.07 26.20 11.46
C ASP A 583 -9.94 25.08 10.43
N THR A 584 -9.60 25.43 9.19
CA THR A 584 -9.28 24.45 8.15
C THR A 584 -7.99 23.73 8.51
N ILE A 585 -6.94 24.47 8.87
CA ILE A 585 -5.66 23.90 9.30
C ILE A 585 -5.83 23.02 10.55
N ALA A 586 -6.60 23.47 11.55
CA ALA A 586 -6.87 22.69 12.76
C ALA A 586 -7.60 21.36 12.45
N ARG A 587 -8.57 21.37 11.52
CA ARG A 587 -9.23 20.14 11.06
C ARG A 587 -8.28 19.21 10.33
N LEU A 588 -7.41 19.73 9.48
CA LEU A 588 -6.39 18.96 8.77
C LEU A 588 -5.37 18.34 9.74
N ALA A 589 -4.96 19.09 10.77
CA ALA A 589 -4.11 18.56 11.84
C ALA A 589 -4.80 17.40 12.58
N CYS A 590 -6.07 17.54 12.96
CA CYS A 590 -6.85 16.45 13.55
C CYS A 590 -6.94 15.23 12.61
N GLN A 591 -7.17 15.47 11.32
CA GLN A 591 -7.19 14.41 10.31
C GLN A 591 -5.85 13.69 10.24
N ALA A 592 -4.72 14.40 10.13
CA ALA A 592 -3.39 13.81 10.09
C ALA A 592 -3.11 12.93 11.32
N ILE A 593 -3.42 13.45 12.51
CA ILE A 593 -3.28 12.72 13.78
C ILE A 593 -4.12 11.44 13.74
N LEU A 594 -5.39 11.51 13.34
CA LEU A 594 -6.28 10.34 13.28
C LEU A 594 -5.82 9.30 12.25
N GLN A 595 -5.31 9.73 11.10
CA GLN A 595 -4.79 8.82 10.07
C GLN A 595 -3.56 8.08 10.57
N LEU A 596 -2.61 8.78 11.20
CA LEU A 596 -1.41 8.13 11.75
C LEU A 596 -1.77 7.15 12.86
N ILE A 597 -2.55 7.59 13.86
CA ILE A 597 -2.94 6.74 14.99
C ILE A 597 -3.79 5.55 14.53
N GLY A 598 -4.69 5.76 13.56
CA GLY A 598 -5.46 4.70 12.92
C GLY A 598 -4.56 3.65 12.28
N ALA A 599 -3.59 4.07 11.48
CA ALA A 599 -2.61 3.18 10.86
C ALA A 599 -1.73 2.44 11.88
N LEU A 600 -1.32 3.10 12.98
CA LEU A 600 -0.61 2.42 14.08
C LEU A 600 -1.46 1.32 14.72
N LYS A 601 -2.77 1.56 14.90
CA LYS A 601 -3.70 0.56 15.43
C LYS A 601 -3.91 -0.60 14.45
N GLU A 602 -4.08 -0.31 13.16
CA GLU A 602 -4.25 -1.32 12.12
C GLU A 602 -3.03 -2.24 11.99
N ARG A 603 -1.82 -1.69 12.14
CA ARG A 603 -0.56 -2.44 12.15
C ARG A 603 -0.30 -3.22 13.44
N GLY A 604 -1.05 -2.93 14.51
CA GLY A 604 -0.83 -3.51 15.83
C GLY A 604 0.33 -2.88 16.61
N THR A 605 0.81 -1.71 16.18
CA THR A 605 1.74 -0.86 16.94
C THR A 605 1.03 -0.17 18.10
N LEU A 606 -0.27 0.09 18.00
CA LEU A 606 -1.11 0.56 19.10
C LEU A 606 -2.11 -0.53 19.47
N VAL A 607 -1.88 -1.20 20.60
CA VAL A 607 -2.69 -2.31 21.11
C VAL A 607 -3.45 -1.82 22.35
N ALA A 608 -4.69 -1.38 22.15
CA ALA A 608 -5.56 -1.06 23.27
C ALA A 608 -5.72 -2.31 24.15
N LYS A 609 -5.37 -2.22 25.44
CA LYS A 609 -5.68 -3.30 26.40
C LYS A 609 -7.19 -3.47 26.44
N SER A 610 -7.68 -4.68 26.18
CA SER A 610 -9.03 -5.08 26.54
C SER A 610 -9.16 -4.88 28.06
N GLY A 611 -10.01 -3.94 28.48
CA GLY A 611 -10.36 -3.76 29.89
C GLY A 611 -11.10 -4.95 30.45
#